data_AF-A0A2A9JTJ5-F1
#
_entry.id   AF-A0A2A9JTJ5-F1
#
_cell.length_a   1.000
_cell.length_b   1.000
_cell.length_c   1.000
_cell.angle_alpha   90.00
_cell.angle_beta   90.00
_cell.angle_gamma   90.00
#
_symmetry.space_group_name_H-M   'P 1'
#
loop_
_entity.id
_entity.type
_entity.pdbx_description
1 polymer ?
#
loop_
_entity_poly.entity_id
_entity_poly.type
_entity_poly.pdbx_seq_one_letter_code
_entity_poly.pdbx_strand_id
1 'polypeptide(L)'
;MKVKVIAAAVLLSLGIAGAATAAEYPIGKQQIMNGLEIAAVYLQPIKMEPEGMMRKAELSDIHVEADIRAVKNNPNGFAEGDWMPNLVISYVFTKAGSNQVIKGDMMPMVASDGPHYGDNVKLAGPGKYTLKMIISPPSANVGAHFGRHVDKETGVGAWFKPFEVVNEFTFAGVGKKGGY
;
A
#
# COMPACT_ATOMS: atom_id res chain seq x y z
N MET A 1 -18.16 1.61 -72.37
CA MET A 1 -18.69 1.50 -70.99
C MET A 1 -17.52 1.54 -70.02
N LYS A 2 -17.44 2.53 -69.12
CA LYS A 2 -16.44 2.60 -68.06
C LYS A 2 -17.15 2.45 -66.72
N VAL A 3 -16.96 1.31 -66.05
CA VAL A 3 -17.54 1.02 -64.74
C VAL A 3 -16.74 1.80 -63.70
N LYS A 4 -17.40 2.71 -62.95
CA LYS A 4 -16.81 3.37 -61.79
C LYS A 4 -16.95 2.45 -60.59
N VAL A 5 -15.84 1.93 -60.09
CA VAL A 5 -15.79 1.21 -58.81
C VAL A 5 -15.78 2.25 -57.70
N ILE A 6 -16.87 2.31 -56.93
CA ILE A 6 -16.94 3.10 -55.69
C ILE A 6 -16.42 2.21 -54.58
N ALA A 7 -15.20 2.50 -54.10
CA ALA A 7 -14.65 1.86 -52.91
C ALA A 7 -15.28 2.49 -51.66
N ALA A 8 -16.07 1.72 -50.91
CA ALA A 8 -16.56 2.11 -49.60
C ALA A 8 -15.45 1.95 -48.56
N ALA A 9 -14.97 3.06 -48.01
CA ALA A 9 -14.02 3.04 -46.89
C ALA A 9 -14.78 2.77 -45.59
N VAL A 10 -14.62 1.56 -45.04
CA VAL A 10 -15.04 1.23 -43.67
C VAL A 10 -13.99 1.79 -42.72
N LEU A 11 -14.31 2.90 -42.04
CA LEU A 11 -13.52 3.43 -40.94
C LEU A 11 -13.76 2.56 -39.71
N LEU A 12 -12.82 1.64 -39.45
CA LEU A 12 -12.76 0.86 -38.23
C LEU A 12 -12.27 1.78 -37.10
N SER A 13 -13.18 2.26 -36.26
CA SER A 13 -12.82 2.98 -35.03
C SER A 13 -12.24 2.00 -34.01
N LEU A 14 -10.93 1.81 -34.06
CA LEU A 14 -10.16 1.18 -32.99
C LEU A 14 -10.26 2.07 -31.74
N GLY A 15 -11.19 1.75 -30.85
CA GLY A 15 -11.24 2.34 -29.52
C GLY A 15 -9.96 1.96 -28.77
N ILE A 16 -9.11 2.95 -28.50
CA ILE A 16 -7.98 2.82 -27.59
C ILE A 16 -8.59 2.73 -26.19
N ALA A 17 -8.82 1.51 -25.71
CA ALA A 17 -9.10 1.29 -24.29
C ALA A 17 -7.80 1.55 -23.53
N GLY A 18 -7.67 2.74 -22.93
CA GLY A 18 -6.58 3.03 -22.01
C GLY A 18 -6.61 2.04 -20.85
N ALA A 19 -5.47 1.43 -20.53
CA ALA A 19 -5.34 0.61 -19.33
C ALA A 19 -5.60 1.50 -18.11
N ALA A 20 -6.64 1.20 -17.32
CA ALA A 20 -6.93 1.94 -16.11
C ALA A 20 -5.92 1.54 -15.03
N THR A 21 -4.99 2.42 -14.69
CA THR A 21 -4.08 2.25 -13.55
C THR A 21 -4.72 2.79 -12.27
N ALA A 22 -4.56 2.12 -11.13
CA ALA A 22 -4.92 2.74 -9.87
C ALA A 22 -4.00 3.94 -9.65
N ALA A 23 -4.56 5.12 -9.37
CA ALA A 23 -3.75 6.28 -9.05
C ALA A 23 -3.43 6.24 -7.55
N GLU A 24 -2.16 6.00 -7.22
CA GLU A 24 -1.64 6.08 -5.86
C GLU A 24 -1.30 7.53 -5.50
N TYR A 25 -1.64 7.89 -4.26
CA TYR A 25 -1.40 9.19 -3.69
C TYR A 25 -0.45 9.04 -2.49
N PRO A 26 0.76 9.66 -2.53
CA PRO A 26 1.70 9.57 -1.42
C PRO A 26 1.16 10.16 -0.12
N ILE A 27 1.43 9.49 1.01
CA ILE A 27 1.20 9.97 2.36
C ILE A 27 2.55 10.38 2.96
N GLY A 28 2.85 11.67 2.92
CA GLY A 28 4.12 12.21 3.40
C GLY A 28 5.30 11.85 2.51
N LYS A 29 6.48 11.67 3.12
CA LYS A 29 7.70 11.27 2.42
C LYS A 29 8.12 9.89 2.88
N GLN A 30 8.79 9.19 1.99
CA GLN A 30 9.48 7.95 2.31
C GLN A 30 10.55 8.19 3.39
N GLN A 31 10.73 7.20 4.27
CA GLN A 31 11.67 7.24 5.39
C GLN A 31 12.55 5.99 5.38
N ILE A 32 13.79 6.11 5.85
CA ILE A 32 14.70 4.97 6.01
C ILE A 32 14.97 4.75 7.50
N MET A 33 14.60 3.59 8.03
CA MET A 33 14.75 3.23 9.44
C MET A 33 15.03 1.74 9.58
N ASN A 34 15.93 1.35 10.50
CA ASN A 34 16.20 -0.07 10.82
C ASN A 34 16.57 -0.95 9.60
N GLY A 35 17.25 -0.39 8.59
CA GLY A 35 17.57 -1.13 7.36
C GLY A 35 16.38 -1.32 6.41
N LEU A 36 15.31 -0.57 6.61
CA LEU A 36 14.09 -0.59 5.82
C LEU A 36 13.84 0.77 5.17
N GLU A 37 13.36 0.76 3.95
CA GLU A 37 12.72 1.87 3.26
C GLU A 37 11.21 1.73 3.47
N ILE A 38 10.57 2.77 3.99
CA ILE A 38 9.14 2.79 4.33
C ILE A 38 8.47 3.93 3.56
N ALA A 39 7.55 3.57 2.67
CA ALA A 39 6.61 4.50 2.04
C ALA A 39 5.18 4.18 2.47
N ALA A 40 4.31 5.21 2.42
CA ALA A 40 2.89 5.05 2.63
C ALA A 40 2.14 5.75 1.50
N VAL A 41 1.14 5.09 0.96
CA VAL A 41 0.28 5.63 -0.10
C VAL A 41 -1.19 5.37 0.24
N TYR A 42 -2.08 6.02 -0.49
CA TYR A 42 -3.47 5.60 -0.56
C TYR A 42 -3.98 5.62 -1.99
N LEU A 43 -5.02 4.84 -2.25
CA LEU A 43 -5.76 4.82 -3.50
C LEU A 43 -7.25 4.60 -3.24
N GLN A 44 -8.05 4.43 -4.30
CA GLN A 44 -9.45 4.04 -4.14
C GLN A 44 -9.58 2.72 -3.36
N PRO A 45 -10.64 2.55 -2.54
CA PRO A 45 -10.90 1.27 -1.88
C PRO A 45 -10.92 0.10 -2.86
N ILE A 46 -10.38 -1.03 -2.41
CA ILE A 46 -10.25 -2.24 -3.23
C ILE A 46 -11.11 -3.38 -2.70
N LYS A 47 -11.51 -4.28 -3.59
CA LYS A 47 -12.13 -5.56 -3.22
C LYS A 47 -11.03 -6.57 -2.96
N MET A 48 -11.22 -7.40 -1.94
CA MET A 48 -10.21 -8.35 -1.49
C MET A 48 -10.85 -9.68 -1.15
N GLU A 49 -10.09 -10.74 -1.39
CA GLU A 49 -10.40 -12.08 -0.95
C GLU A 49 -9.37 -12.56 0.09
N PRO A 50 -9.77 -13.43 1.03
CA PRO A 50 -11.15 -13.77 1.38
C PRO A 50 -11.98 -12.57 1.87
N GLU A 51 -13.30 -12.65 1.67
CA GLU A 51 -14.23 -11.68 2.23
C GLU A 51 -14.10 -11.62 3.76
N GLY A 52 -14.32 -10.43 4.33
CA GLY A 52 -14.25 -10.21 5.77
C GLY A 52 -12.85 -9.98 6.32
N MET A 53 -11.80 -10.10 5.48
CA MET A 53 -10.43 -9.73 5.85
C MET A 53 -10.34 -8.25 6.26
N MET A 54 -10.98 -7.36 5.49
CA MET A 54 -11.05 -5.93 5.79
C MET A 54 -12.44 -5.35 5.59
N ARG A 55 -12.59 -4.07 5.91
CA ARG A 55 -13.80 -3.30 5.60
C ARG A 55 -14.13 -3.40 4.11
N LYS A 56 -15.42 -3.54 3.80
CA LYS A 56 -15.92 -3.54 2.42
C LYS A 56 -15.55 -2.24 1.69
N ALA A 57 -15.19 -2.37 0.42
CA ALA A 57 -14.78 -1.24 -0.41
C ALA A 57 -15.85 -0.14 -0.46
N GLU A 58 -17.13 -0.52 -0.55
CA GLU A 58 -18.26 0.40 -0.66
C GLU A 58 -18.53 1.20 0.63
N LEU A 59 -17.92 0.78 1.75
CA LEU A 59 -18.02 1.42 3.05
C LEU A 59 -16.76 2.19 3.44
N SER A 60 -15.81 2.33 2.52
CA SER A 60 -14.47 2.89 2.77
C SER A 60 -14.24 4.12 1.89
N ASP A 61 -13.31 4.97 2.31
CA ASP A 61 -12.92 6.17 1.55
C ASP A 61 -11.59 5.99 0.83
N ILE A 62 -10.69 5.19 1.41
CA ILE A 62 -9.38 4.86 0.84
C ILE A 62 -9.04 3.39 1.05
N HIS A 63 -8.15 2.87 0.22
CA HIS A 63 -7.24 1.81 0.61
C HIS A 63 -5.91 2.47 0.98
N VAL A 64 -5.44 2.28 2.22
CA VAL A 64 -4.10 2.74 2.65
C VAL A 64 -3.13 1.59 2.50
N GLU A 65 -1.94 1.88 2.00
CA GLU A 65 -0.87 0.90 1.86
C GLU A 65 0.42 1.39 2.54
N ALA A 66 1.21 0.44 3.02
CA ALA A 66 2.58 0.61 3.47
C ALA A 66 3.50 -0.30 2.65
N ASP A 67 4.35 0.33 1.84
CA ASP A 67 5.39 -0.33 1.05
C ASP A 67 6.68 -0.32 1.84
N ILE A 68 7.10 -1.51 2.25
CA ILE A 68 8.28 -1.67 3.11
C ILE A 68 9.24 -2.64 2.45
N ARG A 69 10.41 -2.10 2.09
CA ARG A 69 11.46 -2.85 1.40
C ARG A 69 12.77 -2.77 2.16
N ALA A 70 13.59 -3.80 2.08
CA ALA A 70 14.93 -3.78 2.64
C ALA A 70 15.82 -2.82 1.84
N VAL A 71 16.58 -1.96 2.53
CA VAL A 71 17.64 -1.18 1.87
C VAL A 71 18.92 -1.99 1.76
N LYS A 72 19.89 -1.47 1.01
CA LYS A 72 21.24 -2.01 0.95
C LYS A 72 21.81 -2.28 2.35
N ASN A 73 22.49 -3.42 2.50
CA ASN A 73 23.11 -3.88 3.76
C ASN A 73 22.10 -4.05 4.90
N ASN A 74 20.87 -4.50 4.61
CA ASN A 74 19.88 -4.83 5.63
C ASN A 74 20.47 -5.83 6.66
N PRO A 75 20.35 -5.56 7.97
CA PRO A 75 21.02 -6.35 9.01
C PRO A 75 20.36 -7.71 9.28
N ASN A 76 19.19 -7.96 8.69
CA ASN A 76 18.36 -9.12 8.96
C ASN A 76 18.35 -10.14 7.79
N GLY A 77 19.24 -9.98 6.81
CA GLY A 77 19.48 -10.97 5.76
C GLY A 77 18.66 -10.81 4.48
N PHE A 78 17.93 -9.71 4.32
CA PHE A 78 17.18 -9.41 3.11
C PHE A 78 18.06 -8.71 2.07
N ALA A 79 17.85 -9.01 0.79
CA ALA A 79 18.51 -8.28 -0.29
C ALA A 79 17.90 -6.89 -0.47
N GLU A 80 18.66 -5.97 -1.06
CA GLU A 80 18.16 -4.63 -1.39
C GLU A 80 16.95 -4.72 -2.32
N GLY A 81 15.86 -4.05 -1.96
CA GLY A 81 14.61 -4.02 -2.72
C GLY A 81 13.62 -5.14 -2.40
N ASP A 82 14.03 -6.16 -1.64
CA ASP A 82 13.13 -7.23 -1.18
C ASP A 82 12.00 -6.63 -0.34
N TRP A 83 10.78 -7.08 -0.59
CA TRP A 83 9.65 -6.79 0.30
C TRP A 83 9.91 -7.43 1.67
N MET A 84 9.56 -6.72 2.74
CA MET A 84 9.68 -7.23 4.11
C MET A 84 8.41 -7.97 4.55
N PRO A 85 8.42 -9.31 4.61
CA PRO A 85 7.24 -10.07 5.01
C PRO A 85 7.10 -10.12 6.54
N ASN A 86 5.94 -10.61 7.00
CA ASN A 86 5.64 -10.95 8.40
C ASN A 86 5.71 -9.80 9.42
N LEU A 87 5.93 -8.56 9.01
CA LEU A 87 5.75 -7.39 9.85
C LEU A 87 4.33 -7.35 10.44
N VAL A 88 4.24 -6.81 11.66
CA VAL A 88 2.96 -6.48 12.30
C VAL A 88 2.85 -4.96 12.34
N ILE A 89 1.85 -4.42 11.67
CA ILE A 89 1.72 -2.97 11.46
C ILE A 89 0.34 -2.54 11.93
N SER A 90 0.30 -1.65 12.93
CA SER A 90 -0.93 -0.96 13.31
C SER A 90 -0.86 0.49 12.87
N TYR A 91 -2.02 1.09 12.63
CA TYR A 91 -2.12 2.49 12.20
C TYR A 91 -3.08 3.29 13.08
N VAL A 92 -2.82 4.60 13.12
CA VAL A 92 -3.70 5.60 13.71
C VAL A 92 -3.76 6.81 12.78
N PHE A 93 -4.96 7.15 12.32
CA PHE A 93 -5.25 8.41 11.68
C PHE A 93 -5.87 9.39 12.68
N THR A 94 -5.39 10.62 12.64
CA THR A 94 -6.01 11.77 13.33
C THR A 94 -6.25 12.88 12.33
N LYS A 95 -7.38 13.59 12.46
CA LYS A 95 -7.75 14.72 11.61
C LYS A 95 -7.53 16.02 12.39
N ALA A 96 -6.88 17.00 11.77
CA ALA A 96 -6.73 18.32 12.37
C ALA A 96 -8.09 18.93 12.75
N GLY A 97 -8.22 19.38 13.99
CA GLY A 97 -9.46 19.95 14.53
C GLY A 97 -10.55 18.93 14.88
N SER A 98 -10.25 17.63 14.90
CA SER A 98 -11.17 16.57 15.34
C SER A 98 -10.55 15.77 16.48
N ASN A 99 -11.40 15.32 17.42
CA ASN A 99 -11.01 14.36 18.46
C ASN A 99 -11.23 12.90 18.04
N GLN A 100 -11.71 12.68 16.82
CA GLN A 100 -11.93 11.32 16.30
C GLN A 100 -10.60 10.65 15.99
N VAL A 101 -10.43 9.45 16.54
CA VAL A 101 -9.30 8.56 16.26
C VAL A 101 -9.80 7.41 15.40
N ILE A 102 -9.15 7.18 14.27
CA ILE A 102 -9.40 6.03 13.38
C ILE A 102 -8.16 5.15 13.46
N LYS A 103 -8.32 3.88 13.85
CA LYS A 103 -7.20 2.97 14.04
C LYS A 103 -7.56 1.56 13.61
N GLY A 104 -6.54 0.78 13.25
CA GLY A 104 -6.66 -0.60 12.83
C GLY A 104 -5.29 -1.23 12.65
N ASP A 105 -5.28 -2.42 12.07
CA ASP A 105 -4.08 -3.17 11.71
C ASP A 105 -4.02 -3.31 10.19
N MET A 106 -2.85 -3.12 9.61
CA MET A 106 -2.63 -3.40 8.19
C MET A 106 -2.36 -4.90 8.00
N MET A 107 -2.92 -5.47 6.95
CA MET A 107 -2.77 -6.89 6.64
C MET A 107 -1.83 -7.08 5.45
N PRO A 108 -1.00 -8.13 5.44
CA PRO A 108 -0.20 -8.47 4.28
C PRO A 108 -1.12 -8.92 3.14
N MET A 109 -0.89 -8.38 1.95
CA MET A 109 -1.66 -8.72 0.74
C MET A 109 -0.79 -8.54 -0.50
N VAL A 110 -1.36 -8.85 -1.67
CA VAL A 110 -0.67 -8.75 -2.96
C VAL A 110 -1.61 -8.16 -4.00
N ALA A 111 -1.08 -7.22 -4.79
CA ALA A 111 -1.72 -6.67 -5.98
C ALA A 111 -0.88 -6.99 -7.22
N SER A 112 -1.29 -6.50 -8.39
CA SER A 112 -0.61 -6.78 -9.66
C SER A 112 0.80 -6.18 -9.76
N ASP A 113 1.12 -5.22 -8.91
CA ASP A 113 2.42 -4.53 -8.77
C ASP A 113 3.31 -5.11 -7.66
N GLY A 114 2.77 -5.99 -6.81
CA GLY A 114 3.55 -6.74 -5.82
C GLY A 114 2.89 -6.84 -4.45
N PRO A 115 3.62 -7.42 -3.47
CA PRO A 115 3.15 -7.53 -2.10
C PRO A 115 3.34 -6.22 -1.32
N HIS A 116 2.39 -5.93 -0.44
CA HIS A 116 2.39 -4.77 0.47
C HIS A 116 1.55 -5.07 1.72
N TYR A 117 1.48 -4.09 2.63
CA TYR A 117 0.56 -4.11 3.76
C TYR A 117 -0.53 -3.08 3.55
N GLY A 118 -1.79 -3.40 3.81
CA GLY A 118 -2.87 -2.42 3.60
C GLY A 118 -4.13 -2.66 4.42
N ASP A 119 -5.04 -1.69 4.34
CA ASP A 119 -6.39 -1.79 4.87
C ASP A 119 -7.35 -0.83 4.15
N ASN A 120 -8.63 -1.20 4.10
CA ASN A 120 -9.70 -0.32 3.64
C ASN A 120 -10.20 0.55 4.80
N VAL A 121 -10.07 1.87 4.68
CA VAL A 121 -10.30 2.79 5.78
C VAL A 121 -11.43 3.76 5.47
N LYS A 122 -12.31 3.97 6.45
CA LYS A 122 -13.29 5.06 6.46
C LYS A 122 -12.69 6.28 7.18
N LEU A 123 -12.53 7.39 6.48
CA LEU A 123 -12.01 8.64 7.02
C LEU A 123 -13.14 9.56 7.54
N ALA A 124 -12.77 10.58 8.30
CA ALA A 124 -13.68 11.60 8.81
C ALA A 124 -13.88 12.76 7.79
N GLY A 125 -14.09 12.40 6.52
CA GLY A 125 -14.23 13.35 5.39
C GLY A 125 -12.94 14.09 5.01
N PRO A 126 -12.99 15.01 4.02
CA PRO A 126 -11.82 15.76 3.56
C PRO A 126 -11.15 16.59 4.66
N GLY A 127 -9.83 16.75 4.58
CA GLY A 127 -9.05 17.58 5.51
C GLY A 127 -7.59 17.17 5.64
N LYS A 128 -6.88 17.81 6.57
CA LYS A 128 -5.50 17.46 6.92
C LYS A 128 -5.49 16.34 7.95
N TYR A 129 -4.67 15.34 7.71
CA TYR A 129 -4.53 14.15 8.54
C TYR A 129 -3.07 13.89 8.89
N THR A 130 -2.89 13.25 10.04
CA THR A 130 -1.64 12.58 10.41
C THR A 130 -1.90 11.07 10.43
N LEU A 131 -1.11 10.32 9.67
CA LEU A 131 -1.00 8.87 9.75
C LEU A 131 0.20 8.54 10.64
N LYS A 132 -0.04 7.80 11.71
CA LYS A 132 1.00 7.15 12.51
C LYS A 132 0.92 5.64 12.32
N MET A 133 2.01 5.04 11.85
CA MET A 133 2.18 3.59 11.79
C MET A 133 3.10 3.12 12.90
N ILE A 134 2.77 2.02 13.56
CA ILE A 134 3.64 1.33 14.51
C ILE A 134 4.06 0.02 13.85
N ILE A 135 5.33 -0.07 13.46
CA ILE A 135 5.90 -1.20 12.72
C ILE A 135 6.66 -2.08 13.70
N SER A 136 6.24 -3.33 13.83
CA SER A 136 6.86 -4.34 14.67
C SER A 136 7.55 -5.41 13.81
N PRO A 137 8.65 -6.01 14.29
CA PRO A 137 9.41 -6.97 13.53
C PRO A 137 8.64 -8.28 13.26
N PRO A 138 9.14 -9.14 12.34
CA PRO A 138 8.53 -10.44 12.05
C PRO A 138 8.29 -11.32 13.28
N SER A 139 9.18 -11.25 14.27
CA SER A 139 9.04 -12.01 15.52
C SER A 139 7.88 -11.56 16.43
N ALA A 140 7.25 -10.43 16.14
CA ALA A 140 6.08 -9.95 16.89
C ALA A 140 4.77 -10.61 16.43
N ASN A 141 4.77 -11.28 15.28
CA ASN A 141 3.60 -12.00 14.81
C ASN A 141 3.38 -13.28 15.64
N VAL A 142 2.35 -13.26 16.49
CA VAL A 142 2.00 -14.40 17.36
C VAL A 142 1.31 -15.54 16.61
N GLY A 143 0.74 -15.27 15.44
CA GLY A 143 -0.01 -16.24 14.63
C GLY A 143 0.84 -16.94 13.58
N ALA A 144 2.01 -16.40 13.25
CA ALA A 144 2.93 -16.98 12.27
C ALA A 144 4.38 -16.78 12.72
N HIS A 145 5.13 -17.88 12.83
CA HIS A 145 6.54 -17.81 13.21
C HIS A 145 7.41 -17.39 12.02
N PHE A 146 8.31 -16.44 12.27
CA PHE A 146 9.37 -16.06 11.33
C PHE A 146 10.72 -16.11 12.04
N GLY A 147 11.40 -17.24 11.89
CA GLY A 147 12.67 -17.52 12.56
C GLY A 147 13.84 -16.74 11.96
N ARG A 148 14.94 -16.64 12.71
CA ARG A 148 16.24 -16.18 12.21
C ARG A 148 17.32 -17.20 12.56
N HIS A 149 18.28 -17.39 11.68
CA HIS A 149 19.49 -18.14 11.99
C HIS A 149 20.35 -17.34 12.97
N VAL A 150 21.05 -18.03 13.87
CA VAL A 150 21.84 -17.42 14.95
C VAL A 150 23.23 -18.04 15.13
N ASP A 151 23.52 -19.11 14.38
CA ASP A 151 24.85 -19.70 14.27
C ASP A 151 25.83 -18.75 13.58
N LYS A 152 27.12 -19.02 13.71
CA LYS A 152 28.17 -18.14 13.20
C LYS A 152 28.24 -18.15 11.67
N GLU A 153 27.92 -19.28 11.07
CA GLU A 153 28.09 -19.55 9.64
C GLU A 153 27.00 -18.88 8.81
N THR A 154 25.76 -18.83 9.31
CA THR A 154 24.58 -18.39 8.55
C THR A 154 23.68 -17.40 9.29
N GLY A 155 24.08 -16.98 10.49
CA GLY A 155 23.27 -16.11 11.34
C GLY A 155 23.07 -14.70 10.80
N VAL A 156 21.93 -14.11 11.17
CA VAL A 156 21.60 -12.70 10.89
C VAL A 156 21.44 -11.90 12.19
N GLY A 157 21.47 -10.58 12.07
CA GLY A 157 21.27 -9.66 13.18
C GLY A 157 19.94 -9.89 13.90
N ALA A 158 19.88 -9.48 15.17
CA ALA A 158 18.63 -9.48 15.92
C ALA A 158 17.60 -8.56 15.25
N TRP A 159 16.33 -8.89 15.40
CA TRP A 159 15.24 -8.03 14.93
C TRP A 159 15.25 -6.68 15.64
N PHE A 160 14.83 -5.64 14.91
CA PHE A 160 14.60 -4.32 15.48
C PHE A 160 13.45 -4.34 16.51
N LYS A 161 13.44 -3.34 17.41
CA LYS A 161 12.30 -3.11 18.30
C LYS A 161 11.19 -2.35 17.55
N PRO A 162 9.91 -2.48 17.95
CA PRO A 162 8.85 -1.68 17.36
C PRO A 162 9.18 -0.19 17.30
N PHE A 163 8.84 0.45 16.19
CA PHE A 163 9.11 1.88 15.97
C PHE A 163 7.93 2.55 15.27
N GLU A 164 7.86 3.87 15.39
CA GLU A 164 6.78 4.68 14.81
C GLU A 164 7.25 5.41 13.56
N VAL A 165 6.38 5.45 12.55
CA VAL A 165 6.52 6.26 11.34
C VAL A 165 5.32 7.21 11.29
N VAL A 166 5.59 8.51 11.26
CA VAL A 166 4.55 9.55 11.26
C VAL A 166 4.64 10.35 9.97
N ASN A 167 3.51 10.46 9.28
CA ASN A 167 3.37 11.22 8.04
C ASN A 167 2.12 12.10 8.08
N GLU A 168 2.20 13.28 7.47
CA GLU A 168 1.06 14.17 7.28
C GLU A 168 0.63 14.17 5.81
N PHE A 169 -0.67 14.28 5.57
CA PHE A 169 -1.23 14.42 4.23
C PHE A 169 -2.56 15.18 4.24
N THR A 170 -2.96 15.65 3.06
CA THR A 170 -4.29 16.25 2.87
C THR A 170 -5.14 15.30 2.05
N PHE A 171 -6.25 14.86 2.62
CA PHE A 171 -7.24 14.06 1.92
C PHE A 171 -8.30 14.95 1.29
N ALA A 172 -8.45 14.86 -0.03
CA ALA A 172 -9.46 15.60 -0.81
C ALA A 172 -10.42 14.66 -1.57
N GLY A 173 -10.34 13.35 -1.34
CA GLY A 173 -11.01 12.32 -2.14
C GLY A 173 -10.05 11.60 -3.10
N VAL A 174 -10.51 10.53 -3.74
CA VAL A 174 -9.72 9.67 -4.64
C VAL A 174 -9.96 9.96 -6.14
N GLY A 175 -10.76 10.99 -6.46
CA GLY A 175 -11.17 11.32 -7.84
C GLY A 175 -12.17 10.32 -8.44
N LYS A 176 -12.52 10.48 -9.73
CA LYS A 176 -13.33 9.50 -10.48
C LYS A 176 -12.42 8.42 -11.05
N LYS A 177 -12.85 7.15 -10.97
CA LYS A 177 -12.18 6.00 -11.60
C LYS A 177 -12.06 6.25 -13.12
N GLY A 178 -10.84 6.25 -13.67
CA GLY A 178 -10.58 6.42 -15.11
C GLY A 178 -10.67 7.86 -15.63
N GLY A 179 -10.47 8.88 -14.77
CA GLY A 179 -10.48 10.29 -15.15
C GLY A 179 -9.09 10.90 -15.41
N TYR A 180 -8.14 10.11 -15.90
CA TYR A 180 -6.83 10.54 -16.38
C TYR A 180 -6.78 10.51 -17.91
#